data_AF-A0AAN6XSL6-F1
#
_entry.id   AF-A0AAN6XSL6-F1
#
_cell.length_a   1.000
_cell.length_b   1.000
_cell.length_c   1.000
_cell.angle_alpha   90.00
_cell.angle_beta   90.00
_cell.angle_gamma   90.00
#
_symmetry.space_group_name_H-M   'P 1'
#
loop_
_entity.id
_entity.type
_entity.pdbx_description
1 polymer ?
#
loop_
_entity_poly.entity_id
_entity_poly.type
_entity_poly.pdbx_seq_one_letter_code
_entity_poly.pdbx_strand_id
1 'polypeptide(L)'
;MDQYRCPQPPRFLYRVQYPRTQTTRHASGLRARDTTSVFEKHGYDTEFIQVVQNQFVWEYKGAGGTPFISFFSDEEHAINWACLLWRCRSSGCSLKDEWTLLTIDTALLGDTHVYKLSTLIEKMGVSIPKKAEDAHKKGAYICLHSIPDCAIKEERSGPSVRKSRRLKYPIYTPPKPTTFHDDGSDDVKTVLKGLEGLQIAI
;
A
#
# COMPACT_ATOMS: atom_id res chain seq x y z
N MET A 1 -22.06 -5.83 -7.97
CA MET A 1 -21.03 -4.80 -8.30
C MET A 1 -20.22 -5.09 -9.58
N ASP A 2 -20.61 -6.09 -10.39
CA ASP A 2 -19.83 -6.51 -11.57
C ASP A 2 -19.62 -5.42 -12.63
N GLN A 3 -20.56 -4.50 -12.77
CA GLN A 3 -20.48 -3.39 -13.72
C GLN A 3 -19.31 -2.43 -13.46
N TYR A 4 -18.73 -2.46 -12.25
CA TYR A 4 -17.57 -1.66 -11.88
C TYR A 4 -16.27 -2.47 -11.86
N ARG A 5 -16.32 -3.78 -12.16
CA ARG A 5 -15.12 -4.62 -12.27
C ARG A 5 -14.19 -4.03 -13.33
N CYS A 6 -12.90 -3.97 -13.01
CA CYS A 6 -11.88 -3.57 -13.95
C CYS A 6 -11.78 -4.64 -15.05
N PRO A 7 -12.10 -4.32 -16.31
CA PRO A 7 -12.14 -5.32 -17.38
C PRO A 7 -10.74 -5.82 -17.75
N GLN A 8 -9.73 -4.96 -17.61
CA GLN A 8 -8.34 -5.25 -17.95
C GLN A 8 -7.41 -4.57 -16.94
N PRO A 9 -7.16 -5.21 -15.78
CA PRO A 9 -6.14 -4.70 -14.86
C PRO A 9 -4.75 -4.81 -15.51
N PRO A 10 -3.76 -4.01 -15.07
CA PRO A 10 -2.37 -4.19 -15.49
C PRO A 10 -1.91 -5.63 -15.30
N ARG A 11 -1.02 -6.12 -16.16
CA ARG A 11 -0.48 -7.48 -16.09
C ARG A 11 0.08 -7.83 -14.71
N PHE A 12 0.71 -6.86 -14.07
CA PHE A 12 1.24 -6.99 -12.72
C PHE A 12 0.69 -5.90 -11.80
N LEU A 13 0.36 -6.30 -10.57
CA LEU A 13 0.01 -5.42 -9.47
C LEU A 13 0.94 -5.70 -8.29
N TYR A 14 1.21 -4.67 -7.50
CA TYR A 14 2.17 -4.73 -6.40
C TYR A 14 1.46 -4.50 -5.08
N ARG A 15 1.64 -5.43 -4.13
CA ARG A 15 1.07 -5.33 -2.79
C ARG A 15 2.19 -5.20 -1.76
N VAL A 16 2.03 -4.24 -0.84
CA VAL A 16 2.86 -4.13 0.35
C VAL A 16 2.14 -4.86 1.49
N GLN A 17 2.69 -5.98 1.92
CA GLN A 17 2.18 -6.82 3.00
C GLN A 17 2.95 -6.53 4.30
N TYR A 18 2.28 -6.40 5.44
CA TYR A 18 2.91 -6.14 6.75
C TYR A 18 1.99 -6.59 7.90
N PRO A 19 2.49 -6.79 9.15
CA PRO A 19 1.75 -7.42 10.24
C PRO A 19 0.38 -6.82 10.59
N ARG A 20 0.15 -5.53 10.28
CA ARG A 20 -1.10 -4.82 10.58
C ARG A 20 -2.05 -4.70 9.40
N THR A 21 -1.75 -5.34 8.26
CA THR A 21 -2.73 -5.42 7.17
C THR A 21 -3.94 -6.22 7.61
N GLN A 22 -5.13 -5.88 7.10
CA GLN A 22 -6.34 -6.70 7.27
C GLN A 22 -6.36 -7.91 6.34
N THR A 23 -5.20 -8.53 6.10
CA THR A 23 -5.06 -9.68 5.20
C THR A 23 -4.06 -10.67 5.77
N THR A 24 -4.32 -11.95 5.56
CA THR A 24 -3.47 -13.04 6.05
C THR A 24 -2.90 -13.83 4.87
N ARG A 25 -1.60 -14.14 4.95
CA ARG A 25 -0.92 -15.06 4.02
C ARG A 25 -1.12 -16.49 4.48
N HIS A 26 -1.67 -17.33 3.60
CA HIS A 26 -1.89 -18.77 3.78
C HIS A 26 -1.17 -19.54 2.67
N ALA A 27 -1.04 -20.87 2.80
CA ALA A 27 -0.51 -21.71 1.73
C ALA A 27 -1.32 -21.62 0.42
N SER A 28 -2.62 -21.31 0.50
CA SER A 28 -3.50 -21.15 -0.67
C SER A 28 -3.48 -19.75 -1.30
N GLY A 29 -2.72 -18.81 -0.72
CA GLY A 29 -2.62 -17.43 -1.22
C GLY A 29 -2.82 -16.38 -0.13
N LEU A 30 -3.39 -15.24 -0.48
CA LEU A 30 -3.75 -14.18 0.47
C LEU A 30 -5.25 -14.10 0.63
N ARG A 31 -5.71 -13.83 1.85
CA ARG A 31 -7.13 -13.62 2.15
C ARG A 31 -7.31 -12.30 2.89
N ALA A 32 -8.33 -11.55 2.50
CA ALA A 32 -8.86 -10.46 3.30
C ALA A 32 -9.43 -11.01 4.62
N ARG A 33 -9.54 -10.13 5.61
CA ARG A 33 -10.08 -10.50 6.92
C ARG A 33 -11.55 -10.90 6.81
N ASP A 34 -12.30 -10.19 5.96
CA ASP A 34 -13.65 -10.58 5.56
C ASP A 34 -13.60 -11.28 4.19
N THR A 35 -14.09 -12.53 4.16
CA THR A 35 -14.20 -13.33 2.93
C THR A 35 -15.65 -13.69 2.61
N THR A 36 -16.59 -13.05 3.32
CA THR A 36 -18.02 -13.39 3.29
C THR A 36 -18.90 -12.29 2.72
N SER A 37 -18.47 -11.02 2.79
CA SER A 37 -19.26 -9.92 2.22
C SER A 37 -19.40 -10.04 0.70
N VAL A 38 -20.64 -10.09 0.21
CA VAL A 38 -20.98 -10.12 -1.22
C VAL A 38 -21.80 -8.88 -1.55
N PHE A 39 -21.52 -8.27 -2.70
CA PHE A 39 -22.18 -7.03 -3.12
C PHE A 39 -22.97 -7.26 -4.40
N GLU A 40 -24.25 -7.58 -4.26
CA GLU A 40 -25.16 -7.86 -5.37
C GLU A 40 -25.41 -6.62 -6.25
N LYS A 41 -25.93 -6.84 -7.47
CA LYS A 41 -26.20 -5.78 -8.46
C LYS A 41 -27.37 -4.86 -8.06
N HIS A 42 -28.24 -5.32 -7.16
CA HIS A 42 -29.45 -4.62 -6.74
C HIS A 42 -29.40 -4.16 -5.27
N GLY A 43 -28.29 -4.39 -4.57
CA GLY A 43 -28.06 -3.89 -3.22
C GLY A 43 -27.72 -2.39 -3.24
N TYR A 44 -28.03 -1.70 -2.14
CA TYR A 44 -27.77 -0.28 -1.97
C TYR A 44 -26.28 0.02 -2.22
N ASP A 45 -25.96 0.76 -3.28
CA ASP A 45 -24.59 1.21 -3.62
C ASP A 45 -23.88 1.83 -2.41
N THR A 46 -24.64 2.40 -1.48
CA THR A 46 -24.16 2.99 -0.23
C THR A 46 -23.36 2.04 0.66
N GLU A 47 -23.74 0.76 0.76
CA GLU A 47 -23.00 -0.21 1.57
C GLU A 47 -21.62 -0.50 0.95
N PHE A 48 -21.59 -0.79 -0.35
CA PHE A 48 -20.32 -1.01 -1.06
C PHE A 48 -19.42 0.22 -0.99
N ILE A 49 -19.97 1.42 -1.22
CA ILE A 49 -19.24 2.68 -1.08
C ILE A 49 -18.63 2.77 0.32
N GLN A 50 -19.43 2.58 1.37
CA GLN A 50 -18.97 2.68 2.74
C GLN A 50 -17.84 1.68 3.04
N VAL A 51 -17.96 0.43 2.57
CA VAL A 51 -16.93 -0.58 2.79
C VAL A 51 -15.64 -0.26 2.03
N VAL A 52 -15.74 0.27 0.81
CA VAL A 52 -14.57 0.78 0.06
C VAL A 52 -13.93 1.95 0.79
N GLN A 53 -14.70 2.88 1.36
CA GLN A 53 -14.15 3.99 2.13
C GLN A 53 -13.43 3.50 3.39
N ASN A 54 -14.03 2.56 4.12
CA ASN A 54 -13.45 1.96 5.32
C ASN A 54 -12.11 1.26 5.05
N GLN A 55 -11.92 0.71 3.84
CA GLN A 55 -10.65 0.11 3.43
C GLN A 55 -9.46 1.08 3.49
N PHE A 56 -9.70 2.39 3.32
CA PHE A 56 -8.66 3.41 3.32
C PHE A 56 -8.57 4.20 4.64
N VAL A 57 -9.15 3.64 5.71
CA VAL A 57 -9.10 4.19 7.07
C VAL A 57 -8.14 3.34 7.92
N TRP A 58 -7.00 3.95 8.30
CA TRP A 58 -5.87 3.27 8.98
C TRP A 58 -6.28 2.41 10.19
N GLU A 59 -7.14 2.93 11.07
CA GLU A 59 -7.60 2.24 12.28
C GLU A 59 -9.05 1.77 12.16
N TYR A 60 -9.49 1.38 10.96
CA TYR A 60 -10.80 0.79 10.84
C TYR A 60 -10.87 -0.50 11.68
N LYS A 61 -11.60 -0.42 12.81
CA LYS A 61 -11.81 -1.51 13.78
C LYS A 61 -13.18 -2.19 13.61
N GLY A 62 -13.82 -2.06 12.45
CA GLY A 62 -15.08 -2.76 12.18
C GLY A 62 -14.94 -4.25 12.46
N ALA A 63 -15.96 -4.85 13.08
CA ALA A 63 -15.89 -6.18 13.68
C ALA A 63 -15.43 -7.29 12.71
N GLY A 64 -15.68 -7.14 11.40
CA GLY A 64 -15.25 -8.08 10.35
C GLY A 64 -13.97 -7.68 9.59
N GLY A 65 -13.45 -6.46 9.79
CA GLY A 65 -12.48 -5.87 8.88
C GLY A 65 -13.08 -5.56 7.50
N THR A 66 -12.22 -5.36 6.51
CA THR A 66 -12.61 -5.05 5.14
C THR A 66 -12.46 -6.29 4.25
N PRO A 67 -13.31 -6.45 3.23
CA PRO A 67 -13.27 -7.59 2.31
C PRO A 67 -12.28 -7.39 1.17
N PHE A 68 -11.44 -6.36 1.24
CA PHE A 68 -10.58 -5.93 0.14
C PHE A 68 -9.10 -6.15 0.42
N ILE A 69 -8.38 -6.41 -0.67
CA ILE A 69 -6.92 -6.46 -0.71
C ILE A 69 -6.45 -5.37 -1.65
N SER A 70 -5.71 -4.38 -1.13
CA SER A 70 -5.22 -3.24 -1.92
C SER A 70 -3.90 -3.53 -2.64
N PHE A 71 -3.73 -2.90 -3.81
CA PHE A 71 -2.55 -2.94 -4.66
C PHE A 71 -2.22 -1.57 -5.23
N PHE A 72 -0.99 -1.47 -5.73
CA PHE A 72 -0.51 -0.42 -6.63
C PHE A 72 -0.22 -1.02 -8.01
N SER A 73 -0.42 -0.25 -9.07
CA SER A 73 -0.01 -0.65 -10.43
C SER A 73 1.46 -0.39 -10.73
N ASP A 74 2.14 0.40 -9.90
CA ASP A 74 3.53 0.77 -10.09
C ASP A 74 4.38 0.25 -8.92
N GLU A 75 5.43 -0.50 -9.26
CA GLU A 75 6.31 -1.12 -8.27
C GLU A 75 7.07 -0.08 -7.46
N GLU A 76 7.63 0.92 -8.15
CA GLU A 76 8.46 1.94 -7.50
C GLU A 76 7.61 2.79 -6.55
N HIS A 77 6.38 3.10 -6.93
CA HIS A 77 5.41 3.78 -6.09
C HIS A 77 5.04 2.95 -4.86
N ALA A 78 4.78 1.65 -5.02
CA ALA A 78 4.54 0.75 -3.88
C ALA A 78 5.72 0.73 -2.91
N ILE A 79 6.95 0.65 -3.44
CA ILE A 79 8.17 0.64 -2.63
C ILE A 79 8.39 1.99 -1.95
N ASN A 80 8.19 3.10 -2.65
CA ASN A 80 8.32 4.45 -2.10
C ASN A 80 7.33 4.65 -0.96
N TRP A 81 6.07 4.25 -1.16
CA TRP A 81 5.04 4.28 -0.14
C TRP A 81 5.45 3.47 1.10
N ALA A 82 5.90 2.22 0.92
CA ALA A 82 6.38 1.37 2.01
C ALA A 82 7.58 2.00 2.74
N CYS A 83 8.55 2.55 2.00
CA CYS A 83 9.71 3.19 2.61
C CYS A 83 9.34 4.44 3.42
N LEU A 84 8.39 5.26 2.94
CA LEU A 84 7.93 6.45 3.65
C LEU A 84 7.19 6.08 4.93
N LEU A 85 6.25 5.14 4.86
CA LEU A 85 5.47 4.70 6.01
C LEU A 85 6.37 4.19 7.16
N TRP A 86 7.49 3.54 6.82
CA TRP A 86 8.44 3.05 7.82
C TRP A 86 9.53 4.05 8.24
N ARG A 87 9.83 5.07 7.42
CA ARG A 87 10.69 6.19 7.84
C ARG A 87 9.99 7.10 8.86
N CYS A 88 8.70 7.36 8.68
CA CYS A 88 7.93 8.26 9.56
C CYS A 88 7.67 7.68 10.95
N ARG A 89 7.76 6.36 11.15
CA ARG A 89 7.51 5.68 12.44
C ARG A 89 8.77 5.49 13.30
N SER A 90 9.78 6.33 13.07
CA SER A 90 11.14 6.14 13.59
C SER A 90 11.31 6.33 15.11
N SER A 91 10.31 6.78 15.86
CA SER A 91 10.36 6.84 17.33
C SER A 91 9.78 5.55 17.96
N GLY A 92 10.57 4.47 17.97
CA GLY A 92 10.39 3.37 18.92
C GLY A 92 9.72 2.08 18.43
N CYS A 93 9.30 1.95 17.17
CA CYS A 93 8.75 0.68 16.67
C CYS A 93 9.86 -0.28 16.18
N SER A 94 9.93 -1.49 16.76
CA SER A 94 10.80 -2.61 16.34
C SER A 94 10.46 -3.17 14.94
N LEU A 95 9.31 -2.79 14.39
CA LEU A 95 8.76 -3.29 13.12
C LEU A 95 9.48 -2.74 11.87
N LYS A 96 10.71 -2.20 11.99
CA LYS A 96 11.40 -1.43 10.92
C LYS A 96 11.61 -2.20 9.60
N ASP A 97 11.41 -3.52 9.63
CA ASP A 97 11.74 -4.44 8.55
C ASP A 97 10.65 -5.47 8.22
N GLU A 98 9.49 -5.41 8.88
CA GLU A 98 8.44 -6.43 8.75
C GLU A 98 7.45 -6.11 7.62
N TRP A 99 7.94 -5.79 6.44
CA TRP A 99 7.06 -5.71 5.27
C TRP A 99 7.63 -6.51 4.11
N THR A 100 6.74 -6.99 3.24
CA THR A 100 7.05 -7.77 2.06
C THR A 100 6.37 -7.14 0.85
N LEU A 101 7.12 -6.95 -0.23
CA LEU A 101 6.57 -6.62 -1.53
C LEU A 101 6.15 -7.90 -2.23
N LEU A 102 4.90 -7.95 -2.67
CA LEU A 102 4.34 -9.06 -3.42
C LEU A 102 4.05 -8.60 -4.85
N THR A 103 4.53 -9.36 -5.82
CA THR A 103 4.22 -9.16 -7.24
C THR A 103 3.09 -10.11 -7.63
N ILE A 104 1.96 -9.55 -8.07
CA ILE A 104 0.74 -10.29 -8.38
C ILE A 104 0.50 -10.28 -9.89
N ASP A 105 0.43 -11.47 -10.47
CA ASP A 105 0.07 -11.70 -11.86
C ASP A 105 -1.47 -11.72 -12.00
N THR A 106 -2.01 -10.70 -12.68
CA THR A 106 -3.45 -10.51 -12.75
C THR A 106 -4.18 -11.48 -13.67
N ALA A 107 -3.52 -12.14 -14.62
CA ALA A 107 -4.20 -13.14 -15.43
C ALA A 107 -4.43 -14.47 -14.69
N LEU A 108 -3.80 -14.63 -13.52
CA LEU A 108 -3.98 -15.81 -12.67
C LEU A 108 -4.98 -15.57 -11.53
N LEU A 109 -5.63 -14.40 -11.51
CA LEU A 109 -6.67 -14.08 -10.53
C LEU A 109 -8.02 -14.75 -10.84
N GLY A 110 -8.21 -15.29 -12.04
CA GLY A 110 -9.45 -15.96 -12.45
C GLY A 110 -10.68 -15.04 -12.29
N ASP A 111 -11.67 -15.52 -11.54
CA ASP A 111 -12.94 -14.83 -11.33
C ASP A 111 -12.89 -13.74 -10.25
N THR A 112 -11.75 -13.53 -9.59
CA THR A 112 -11.63 -12.49 -8.56
C THR A 112 -12.03 -11.11 -9.10
N HIS A 113 -12.90 -10.44 -8.35
CA HIS A 113 -13.30 -9.06 -8.64
C HIS A 113 -12.18 -8.09 -8.30
N VAL A 114 -11.65 -7.43 -9.32
CA VAL A 114 -10.67 -6.36 -9.19
C VAL A 114 -11.34 -5.05 -9.57
N TYR A 115 -11.14 -4.00 -8.77
CA TYR A 115 -11.68 -2.67 -9.00
C TYR A 115 -10.53 -1.66 -9.06
N LYS A 116 -10.62 -0.73 -10.00
CA LYS A 116 -9.70 0.42 -10.05
C LYS A 116 -10.27 1.53 -9.17
N LEU A 117 -9.49 2.00 -8.20
CA LEU A 117 -9.98 2.96 -7.20
C LEU A 117 -10.49 4.26 -7.84
N SER A 118 -9.77 4.78 -8.84
CA SER A 118 -10.18 6.01 -9.53
C SER A 118 -11.57 5.87 -10.18
N THR A 119 -11.87 4.70 -10.74
CA THR A 119 -13.19 4.43 -11.33
C THR A 119 -14.29 4.39 -10.28
N LEU A 120 -14.01 3.85 -9.09
CA LEU A 120 -14.98 3.87 -7.99
C LEU A 120 -15.24 5.28 -7.47
N ILE A 121 -14.19 6.11 -7.35
CA ILE A 121 -14.32 7.52 -6.96
C ILE A 121 -15.18 8.27 -7.99
N GLU A 122 -14.85 8.14 -9.28
CA GLU A 122 -15.52 8.86 -10.37
C GLU A 122 -16.96 8.43 -10.58
N LYS A 123 -17.25 7.13 -10.56
CA LYS A 123 -18.56 6.59 -10.93
C LYS A 123 -19.51 6.37 -9.76
N MET A 124 -18.98 6.14 -8.56
CA MET A 124 -19.79 5.84 -7.37
C MET A 124 -19.70 6.91 -6.30
N GLY A 125 -18.90 7.96 -6.49
CA GLY A 125 -18.73 9.02 -5.50
C GLY A 125 -18.04 8.56 -4.22
N VAL A 126 -17.21 7.51 -4.29
CA VAL A 126 -16.38 7.06 -3.17
C VAL A 126 -15.48 8.21 -2.73
N SER A 127 -15.59 8.63 -1.47
CA SER A 127 -14.71 9.63 -0.86
C SER A 127 -13.73 8.98 0.11
N ILE A 128 -12.43 9.09 -0.18
CA ILE A 128 -11.37 8.56 0.68
C ILE A 128 -10.62 9.70 1.37
N PRO A 129 -9.97 9.46 2.52
CA PRO A 129 -9.17 10.49 3.20
C PRO A 129 -8.13 11.10 2.25
N LYS A 130 -7.96 12.43 2.25
CA LYS A 130 -7.05 13.15 1.33
C LYS A 130 -5.63 12.58 1.27
N LYS A 131 -5.09 12.13 2.40
CA LYS A 131 -3.76 11.50 2.47
C LYS A 131 -3.72 10.13 1.75
N ALA A 132 -4.80 9.36 1.81
CA ALA A 132 -4.95 8.13 1.05
C ALA A 132 -5.16 8.44 -0.43
N GLU A 133 -5.86 9.53 -0.75
CA GLU A 133 -6.02 10.00 -2.12
C GLU A 133 -4.67 10.27 -2.80
N ASP A 134 -3.76 11.00 -2.16
CA ASP A 134 -2.43 11.29 -2.73
C ASP A 134 -1.61 10.01 -2.97
N ALA A 135 -1.75 9.01 -2.10
CA ALA A 135 -1.05 7.75 -2.21
C ALA A 135 -1.67 6.76 -3.21
N HIS A 136 -3.01 6.76 -3.36
CA HIS A 136 -3.74 5.68 -4.02
C HIS A 136 -4.54 6.12 -5.25
N LYS A 137 -4.85 7.41 -5.44
CA LYS A 137 -5.66 7.88 -6.57
C LYS A 137 -5.03 7.54 -7.91
N LYS A 138 -3.69 7.59 -8.01
CA LYS A 138 -2.94 7.25 -9.22
C LYS A 138 -2.48 5.80 -9.16
N GLY A 139 -3.33 4.89 -9.62
CA GLY A 139 -2.95 3.50 -9.86
C GLY A 139 -3.19 2.55 -8.70
N ALA A 140 -4.07 2.86 -7.74
CA ALA A 140 -4.53 1.84 -6.79
C ALA A 140 -5.65 0.98 -7.35
N TYR A 141 -5.59 -0.29 -6.95
CA TYR A 141 -6.59 -1.30 -7.22
C TYR A 141 -6.94 -1.98 -5.90
N ILE A 142 -8.16 -2.51 -5.81
CA ILE A 142 -8.60 -3.37 -4.72
C ILE A 142 -9.16 -4.65 -5.33
N CYS A 143 -8.90 -5.80 -4.73
CA CYS A 143 -9.58 -7.04 -5.08
C CYS A 143 -10.41 -7.58 -3.92
N LEU A 144 -11.48 -8.28 -4.26
CA LEU A 144 -12.39 -8.87 -3.28
C LEU A 144 -11.87 -10.22 -2.77
N HIS A 145 -11.92 -10.41 -1.46
CA HIS A 145 -11.69 -11.63 -0.68
C HIS A 145 -10.31 -12.28 -0.73
N SER A 146 -9.78 -12.62 -1.91
CA SER A 146 -8.58 -13.45 -1.98
C SER A 146 -7.76 -13.31 -3.26
N ILE A 147 -6.49 -13.64 -3.13
CA ILE A 147 -5.55 -13.84 -4.22
C ILE A 147 -5.06 -15.29 -4.14
N PRO A 148 -5.18 -16.09 -5.20
CA PRO A 148 -4.66 -17.45 -5.19
C PRO A 148 -3.12 -17.45 -5.18
N ASP A 149 -2.52 -18.46 -4.56
CA ASP A 149 -1.06 -18.59 -4.45
C ASP A 149 -0.34 -18.53 -5.81
N CYS A 150 -0.91 -19.17 -6.83
CA CYS A 150 -0.36 -19.20 -8.19
C CYS A 150 -0.22 -17.81 -8.85
N ALA A 151 -1.01 -16.83 -8.39
CA ALA A 151 -0.95 -15.44 -8.84
C ALA A 151 0.16 -14.64 -8.13
N ILE A 152 0.70 -15.11 -7.01
CA ILE A 152 1.82 -14.48 -6.30
C ILE A 152 3.12 -14.96 -6.96
N LYS A 153 3.73 -14.12 -7.79
CA LYS A 153 4.93 -14.47 -8.56
C LYS A 153 6.23 -14.27 -7.83
N GLU A 154 6.26 -13.29 -6.95
CA GLU A 154 7.46 -12.91 -6.25
C GLU A 154 7.12 -12.36 -4.88
N GLU A 155 7.92 -12.72 -3.87
CA GLU A 155 7.89 -12.15 -2.55
C GLU A 155 9.28 -11.60 -2.21
N ARG A 156 9.39 -10.29 -2.01
CA ARG A 156 10.65 -9.63 -1.61
C ARG A 156 10.50 -8.95 -0.26
N SER A 157 11.34 -9.34 0.69
CA SER A 157 11.36 -8.68 1.99
C SER A 157 11.80 -7.21 1.87
N GLY A 158 11.25 -6.35 2.71
CA GLY A 158 11.58 -4.93 2.78
C GLY A 158 13.09 -4.65 2.89
N PRO A 159 13.87 -5.41 3.69
CA PRO A 159 15.33 -5.33 3.68
C PRO A 159 15.95 -5.61 2.30
N SER A 160 15.51 -6.66 1.61
CA SER A 160 16.03 -7.03 0.29
C SER A 160 15.71 -5.96 -0.77
N VAL A 161 14.48 -5.44 -0.76
CA VAL A 161 14.06 -4.35 -1.66
C VAL A 161 14.91 -3.10 -1.43
N ARG A 162 15.12 -2.70 -0.16
CA ARG A 162 15.96 -1.54 0.18
C ARG A 162 17.41 -1.72 -0.24
N LYS A 163 17.99 -2.90 0.00
CA LYS A 163 19.37 -3.21 -0.42
C LYS A 163 19.50 -3.11 -1.93
N SER A 164 18.57 -3.70 -2.68
CA SER A 164 18.55 -3.66 -4.15
C SER A 164 18.43 -2.23 -4.69
N ARG A 165 17.59 -1.39 -4.08
CA ARG A 165 17.49 0.03 -4.46
C ARG A 165 18.76 0.82 -4.20
N ARG A 166 19.44 0.59 -3.07
CA ARG A 166 20.73 1.25 -2.76
C ARG A 166 21.81 0.88 -3.76
N LEU A 167 21.80 -0.35 -4.27
CA LEU A 167 22.73 -0.80 -5.31
C LEU A 167 22.38 -0.22 -6.69
N LYS A 168 21.08 -0.12 -7.01
CA LYS A 168 20.59 0.42 -8.29
C LYS A 168 20.75 1.93 -8.40
N TYR A 169 20.59 2.64 -7.30
CA TYR A 169 20.76 4.08 -7.18
C TYR A 169 21.79 4.36 -6.08
N PRO A 170 23.08 4.13 -6.33
CA PRO A 170 24.11 4.45 -5.36
C PRO A 170 24.03 5.95 -5.10
N ILE A 171 23.72 6.31 -3.85
CA ILE A 171 23.92 7.69 -3.41
C ILE A 171 25.42 7.94 -3.58
N TYR A 172 25.79 8.88 -4.45
CA TYR A 172 27.15 9.39 -4.48
C TYR A 172 27.45 9.92 -3.08
N THR A 173 28.21 9.16 -2.30
CA THR A 173 28.82 9.67 -1.08
C THR A 173 30.03 10.46 -1.55
N PRO A 174 30.00 11.81 -1.50
CA PRO A 174 31.22 12.56 -1.69
C PRO A 174 32.29 12.00 -0.75
N PRO A 175 33.56 11.94 -1.17
CA PRO A 175 34.64 11.50 -0.31
C PRO A 175 34.56 12.29 1.01
N LYS A 176 34.72 11.59 2.14
CA LYS A 176 34.74 12.22 3.46
C LYS A 176 35.67 13.44 3.37
N PRO A 177 35.21 14.65 3.77
CA PRO A 177 36.11 15.78 3.82
C PRO A 177 37.28 15.39 4.73
N THR A 178 38.48 15.39 4.17
CA THR A 178 39.71 15.44 4.94
C THR A 178 39.53 16.55 5.96
N THR A 179 39.68 16.22 7.24
CA THR A 179 39.52 17.11 8.38
C THR A 179 40.23 18.44 8.12
N PHE A 180 39.45 19.45 7.75
CA PHE A 180 39.87 20.84 7.87
C PHE A 180 39.45 21.30 9.26
N HIS A 181 40.40 21.95 9.93
CA HIS A 181 40.23 22.45 11.28
C HIS A 181 39.03 23.40 11.37
N ASP A 182 38.30 23.16 12.45
CA ASP A 182 37.17 23.87 13.00
C ASP A 182 37.43 25.37 13.11
N ASP A 183 36.57 26.19 12.49
CA ASP A 183 36.28 27.52 13.01
C ASP A 183 34.78 27.80 12.84
N GLY A 184 34.17 28.20 13.94
CA GLY A 184 32.76 28.00 14.22
C GLY A 184 31.80 28.82 13.36
N SER A 185 30.64 28.24 13.07
CA SER A 185 29.44 29.01 12.77
C SER A 185 28.19 28.16 13.04
N ASP A 186 27.49 28.54 14.11
CA ASP A 186 26.17 28.05 14.50
C ASP A 186 25.11 28.58 13.53
N ASP A 187 24.60 27.76 12.61
CA ASP A 187 23.33 28.04 11.93
C ASP A 187 22.73 26.81 11.20
N VAL A 188 22.30 25.79 11.95
CA VAL A 188 21.42 24.74 11.40
C VAL A 188 20.42 24.24 12.45
N LYS A 189 19.41 25.06 12.80
CA LYS A 189 18.31 24.62 13.71
C LYS A 189 16.88 24.72 13.16
N THR A 190 16.67 25.01 11.87
CA THR A 190 15.33 25.35 11.36
C THR A 190 14.74 24.39 10.31
N VAL A 191 15.06 23.08 10.34
CA VAL A 191 14.47 22.11 9.38
C VAL A 191 13.64 21.00 10.04
N LEU A 192 13.70 20.81 11.37
CA LEU A 192 13.10 19.63 12.02
C LEU A 192 11.70 19.83 12.64
N LYS A 193 11.08 21.01 12.54
CA LYS A 193 9.74 21.24 13.14
C LYS A 193 8.53 20.91 12.25
N GLY A 194 8.74 20.43 11.02
CA GLY A 194 7.64 20.14 10.07
C GLY A 194 7.11 18.70 10.05
N LEU A 195 7.67 17.79 10.86
CA LEU A 195 7.50 16.33 10.67
C LEU A 195 6.54 15.64 11.67
N GLU A 196 5.94 16.36 12.60
CA GLU A 196 5.14 15.76 13.70
C GLU A 196 3.71 15.35 13.31
N GLY A 197 3.27 15.56 12.06
CA GLY A 197 1.90 15.25 11.60
C GLY A 197 1.73 14.00 10.71
N LEU A 198 2.79 13.20 10.53
CA LEU A 198 2.84 12.09 9.55
C LEU A 198 2.26 10.77 10.09
N GLN A 199 0.99 10.78 10.46
CA GLN A 199 0.16 9.56 10.52
C GLN A 199 -0.48 9.35 9.14
N ILE A 200 -0.01 8.33 8.42
CA ILE A 200 -0.42 7.95 7.06
C ILE A 200 -1.38 6.77 7.17
N ALA A 201 -2.45 6.77 6.36
CA ALA A 201 -3.48 5.74 6.27
C ALA A 201 -3.17 4.63 5.24
N ILE A 202 -3.71 3.42 5.48
CA ILE A 202 -3.76 2.25 4.56
C ILE A 202 -5.15 2.24 3.97
#